data_AF-A0A2K3NE41-F1
#
_entry.id   AF-A0A2K3NE41-F1
#
_cell.length_a   1.000
_cell.length_b   1.000
_cell.length_c   1.000
_cell.angle_alpha   90.00
_cell.angle_beta   90.00
_cell.angle_gamma   90.00
#
_symmetry.space_group_name_H-M   'P 1'
#
loop_
_entity.id
_entity.type
_entity.pdbx_description
1 polymer ?
#
loop_
_entity_poly.entity_id
_entity_poly.type
_entity_poly.pdbx_seq_one_letter_code
_entity_poly.pdbx_strand_id
1 'polypeptide(L)'
;MHSSNLLIEEPIRMISILEPAKSSFFPAMTRIVGTLGPKSRSVDVISSCLKAGMSVARFDFSWGDAEYHQETLENLKTAIKTTKKLCAVMLDTVGAEMQVVNKNETSISLQADSQVILTPDQGQEASSEILPINFDGLAKSVKTGDTIFVGQYLFTGSETTSVWLEVAEVTGQDVVCTVKNSATLAGALFTLHGSQIHIDLPTLTEKDKEVISTWGVKNKIDFLSLSYTRHAEDVRQAREFLSTLGDLSQTQIFAKIENVEGLTHFDEILQEADGIILSRGNLGIDLPPEK
;
A
#
# COMPACT_ATOMS: atom_id res chain seq x y z
N MET A 1 7.94 24.81 10.29
CA MET A 1 8.42 24.98 8.90
C MET A 1 7.56 26.05 8.25
N HIS A 2 8.17 27.13 7.73
CA HIS A 2 7.42 28.10 6.92
C HIS A 2 6.95 27.40 5.65
N SER A 3 5.64 27.34 5.41
CA SER A 3 5.09 26.96 4.12
C SER A 3 5.67 27.91 3.07
N SER A 4 6.59 27.43 2.24
CA SER A 4 6.94 28.12 1.01
C SER A 4 5.68 28.10 0.16
N ASN A 5 4.99 29.23 0.12
CA ASN A 5 3.94 29.43 -0.87
C ASN A 5 4.56 29.12 -2.23
N LEU A 6 4.03 28.10 -2.91
CA LEU A 6 4.31 27.88 -4.33
C LEU A 6 3.83 29.12 -5.05
N LEU A 7 4.75 30.06 -5.30
CA LEU A 7 4.51 31.23 -6.11
C LEU A 7 4.23 30.71 -7.52
N ILE A 8 2.95 30.70 -7.90
CA ILE A 8 2.57 30.70 -9.30
C ILE A 8 2.99 32.08 -9.83
N GLU A 9 4.24 32.19 -10.27
CA GLU A 9 4.73 33.41 -10.89
C GLU A 9 4.08 33.61 -12.27
N GLU A 10 3.66 34.86 -12.51
CA GLU A 10 3.16 35.45 -13.76
C GLU A 10 1.68 35.22 -14.13
N PRO A 11 1.03 36.22 -14.78
CA PRO A 11 -0.43 36.25 -14.89
C PRO A 11 -0.91 35.16 -15.84
N ILE A 12 -1.59 34.16 -15.29
CA ILE A 12 -2.37 33.18 -16.05
C ILE A 12 -3.43 33.94 -16.85
N ARG A 13 -3.21 34.11 -18.15
CA ARG A 13 -4.24 34.65 -19.05
C ARG A 13 -5.37 33.61 -19.14
N MET A 14 -6.63 34.03 -19.04
CA MET A 14 -7.79 33.12 -19.13
C MET A 14 -7.72 32.16 -20.32
N ILE A 15 -7.12 32.57 -21.44
CA ILE A 15 -6.94 31.74 -22.64
C ILE A 15 -6.15 30.44 -22.37
N SER A 16 -5.20 30.42 -21.41
CA SER A 16 -4.45 29.20 -21.09
C SER A 16 -5.26 28.18 -20.28
N ILE A 17 -6.43 28.56 -19.78
CA ILE A 17 -7.40 27.67 -19.11
C ILE A 17 -8.52 27.29 -20.07
N LEU A 18 -8.94 28.22 -20.93
CA LEU A 18 -10.12 28.07 -21.79
C LEU A 18 -9.81 27.35 -23.12
N GLU A 19 -8.57 27.41 -23.61
CA GLU A 19 -8.19 26.66 -24.80
C GLU A 19 -7.65 25.28 -24.44
N PRO A 20 -8.09 24.21 -25.14
CA PRO A 20 -7.52 22.88 -24.96
C PRO A 20 -6.01 22.91 -25.16
N ALA A 21 -5.28 22.26 -24.26
CA ALA A 21 -3.85 22.07 -24.43
C ALA A 21 -3.62 21.35 -25.77
N LYS A 22 -2.94 22.03 -26.69
CA LYS A 22 -2.44 21.39 -27.91
C LYS A 22 -1.48 20.30 -27.46
N SER A 23 -1.44 19.16 -28.17
CA SER A 23 -0.44 18.12 -27.92
C SER A 23 0.94 18.77 -27.93
N SER A 24 1.55 18.96 -26.76
CA SER A 24 2.76 19.76 -26.65
C SER A 24 3.96 18.94 -27.10
N PHE A 25 4.90 19.64 -27.76
CA PHE A 25 6.21 19.10 -28.10
C PHE A 25 7.03 18.77 -26.84
N PHE A 26 6.74 19.43 -25.71
CA PHE A 26 7.37 19.17 -24.43
C PHE A 26 6.52 18.17 -23.62
N PRO A 27 7.06 17.00 -23.25
CA PRO A 27 6.38 16.08 -22.36
C PRO A 27 6.26 16.71 -20.96
N ALA A 28 5.20 16.34 -20.23
CA ALA A 28 5.06 16.69 -18.81
C ALA A 28 6.34 16.29 -18.04
N MET A 29 6.83 17.18 -17.18
CA MET A 29 8.00 16.90 -16.34
C MET A 29 7.67 15.90 -15.23
N THR A 30 6.42 15.93 -14.74
CA THR A 30 5.90 14.95 -13.79
C THR A 30 5.85 13.57 -14.43
N ARG A 31 6.44 12.58 -13.75
CA ARG A 31 6.45 11.18 -14.18
C ARG A 31 5.21 10.45 -13.67
N ILE A 32 4.80 9.42 -14.40
CA ILE A 32 3.62 8.60 -14.08
C ILE A 32 4.08 7.21 -13.67
N VAL A 33 3.70 6.81 -12.46
CA VAL A 33 3.79 5.42 -11.98
C VAL A 33 2.46 4.75 -12.28
N GLY A 34 2.48 3.60 -12.96
CA GLY A 34 1.28 2.82 -13.27
C GLY A 34 1.34 1.43 -12.63
N THR A 35 0.37 1.09 -11.79
CA THR A 35 0.19 -0.27 -11.28
C THR A 35 -0.33 -1.18 -12.40
N LEU A 36 0.40 -2.25 -12.69
CA LEU A 36 -0.02 -3.24 -13.68
C LEU A 36 -0.86 -4.33 -13.00
N GLY A 37 -2.01 -4.64 -13.59
CA GLY A 37 -2.97 -5.59 -13.04
C GLY A 37 -3.78 -6.29 -14.13
N PRO A 38 -4.86 -7.01 -13.78
CA PRO A 38 -5.59 -7.86 -14.73
C PRO A 38 -6.10 -7.13 -15.98
N LYS A 39 -6.46 -5.85 -15.84
CA LYS A 39 -6.97 -5.00 -16.94
C LYS A 39 -5.87 -4.27 -17.72
N SER A 40 -4.62 -4.31 -17.26
CA SER A 40 -3.51 -3.51 -17.80
C SER A 40 -2.24 -4.31 -18.12
N ARG A 41 -2.29 -5.65 -18.09
CA ARG A 41 -1.11 -6.51 -18.30
C ARG A 41 -0.86 -7.01 -19.73
N SER A 42 -1.77 -6.75 -20.68
CA SER A 42 -1.56 -7.15 -22.08
C SER A 42 -0.56 -6.21 -22.77
N VAL A 43 0.20 -6.73 -23.74
CA VAL A 43 1.21 -5.94 -24.48
C VAL A 43 0.59 -4.69 -25.12
N ASP A 44 -0.61 -4.79 -25.67
CA ASP A 44 -1.30 -3.67 -26.33
C ASP A 44 -1.70 -2.57 -25.35
N VAL A 45 -2.22 -2.94 -24.17
CA VAL A 45 -2.63 -1.97 -23.14
C VAL A 45 -1.38 -1.34 -22.53
N ILE A 46 -0.35 -2.12 -22.18
CA ILE A 46 0.92 -1.57 -21.68
C ILE A 46 1.54 -0.63 -22.72
N SER A 47 1.57 -1.00 -23.99
CA SER A 47 2.08 -0.14 -25.07
C SER A 47 1.31 1.19 -25.16
N SER A 48 0.01 1.16 -24.92
CA SER A 48 -0.83 2.35 -24.87
C SER A 48 -0.51 3.22 -23.64
N CYS A 49 -0.33 2.61 -22.47
CA CYS A 49 0.11 3.31 -21.25
C CYS A 49 1.49 3.96 -21.41
N LEU A 50 2.45 3.28 -22.02
CA LEU A 50 3.77 3.83 -22.31
C LEU A 50 3.67 5.03 -23.26
N LYS A 51 2.86 4.93 -24.32
CA LYS A 51 2.61 6.05 -25.25
C LYS A 51 1.93 7.23 -24.55
N ALA A 52 1.04 6.97 -23.60
CA ALA A 52 0.36 7.99 -22.80
C ALA A 52 1.25 8.66 -21.74
N GLY A 53 2.40 8.08 -21.38
CA GLY A 53 3.39 8.71 -20.51
C GLY A 53 3.80 7.92 -19.27
N MET A 54 3.32 6.68 -19.10
CA MET A 54 3.78 5.80 -18.01
C MET A 54 5.32 5.65 -18.06
N SER A 55 5.96 5.92 -16.93
CA SER A 55 7.43 5.95 -16.79
C SER A 55 7.95 4.92 -15.79
N VAL A 56 7.09 4.43 -14.90
CA VAL A 56 7.40 3.37 -13.94
C VAL A 56 6.23 2.39 -13.91
N ALA A 57 6.50 1.10 -13.97
CA ALA A 57 5.54 0.04 -13.77
C ALA A 57 5.66 -0.49 -12.33
N ARG A 58 4.59 -0.34 -11.54
CA ARG A 58 4.48 -0.84 -10.17
C ARG A 58 3.88 -2.25 -10.19
N PHE A 59 4.58 -3.18 -9.55
CA PHE A 59 4.16 -4.57 -9.33
C PHE A 59 3.83 -4.73 -7.85
N ASP A 60 2.55 -4.91 -7.56
CA ASP A 60 2.02 -4.97 -6.20
C ASP A 60 1.99 -6.42 -5.70
N PHE A 61 2.90 -6.79 -4.79
CA PHE A 61 3.02 -8.17 -4.29
C PHE A 61 2.07 -8.50 -3.13
N SER A 62 1.20 -7.56 -2.72
CA SER A 62 0.04 -7.86 -1.86
C SER A 62 -0.96 -8.80 -2.52
N TRP A 63 -0.96 -8.85 -3.87
CA TRP A 63 -1.84 -9.70 -4.66
C TRP A 63 -1.12 -10.34 -5.85
N GLY A 64 -1.54 -11.54 -6.23
CA GLY A 64 -0.92 -12.32 -7.30
C GLY A 64 0.37 -13.02 -6.87
N ASP A 65 0.72 -14.07 -7.62
CA ASP A 65 1.93 -14.87 -7.40
C ASP A 65 3.11 -14.37 -8.27
N ALA A 66 4.28 -14.97 -8.08
CA ALA A 66 5.48 -14.59 -8.80
C ALA A 66 5.35 -14.86 -10.32
N GLU A 67 4.62 -15.91 -10.71
CA GLU A 67 4.31 -16.26 -12.10
C GLU A 67 3.47 -15.18 -12.78
N TYR A 68 2.41 -14.71 -12.13
CA TYR A 68 1.56 -13.61 -12.56
C TYR A 68 2.37 -12.34 -12.84
N HIS A 69 3.25 -11.97 -11.90
CA HIS A 69 4.09 -10.79 -12.02
C HIS A 69 5.17 -10.96 -13.08
N GLN A 70 5.74 -12.17 -13.22
CA GLN A 70 6.73 -12.46 -14.26
C GLN A 70 6.14 -12.36 -15.67
N GLU A 71 4.95 -12.92 -15.91
CA GLU A 71 4.27 -12.80 -17.21
C GLU A 71 4.01 -11.33 -17.55
N THR A 72 3.54 -10.56 -16.57
CA THR A 72 3.28 -9.13 -16.72
C THR A 72 4.57 -8.35 -17.07
N LEU A 73 5.70 -8.70 -16.46
CA LEU A 73 6.99 -8.11 -16.77
C LEU A 73 7.51 -8.47 -18.18
N GLU A 74 7.31 -9.71 -18.65
CA GLU A 74 7.66 -10.08 -20.02
C GLU A 74 6.81 -9.33 -21.06
N ASN A 75 5.53 -9.11 -20.76
CA ASN A 75 4.66 -8.25 -21.57
C ASN A 75 5.14 -6.80 -21.57
N LEU A 76 5.57 -6.26 -20.41
CA LEU A 76 6.18 -4.93 -20.30
C LEU A 76 7.46 -4.82 -21.13
N LYS A 77 8.37 -5.79 -21.05
CA LYS A 77 9.60 -5.82 -21.87
C LYS A 77 9.28 -5.82 -23.37
N THR A 78 8.26 -6.55 -23.78
CA THR A 78 7.79 -6.56 -25.17
C THR A 78 7.23 -5.20 -25.58
N ALA A 79 6.39 -4.58 -24.75
CA ALA A 79 5.83 -3.25 -24.99
C ALA A 79 6.90 -2.16 -25.06
N ILE A 80 7.92 -2.21 -24.18
CA ILE A 80 9.09 -1.30 -24.21
C ILE A 80 9.83 -1.41 -25.55
N LYS A 81 10.11 -2.64 -26.02
CA LYS A 81 10.76 -2.85 -27.32
C LYS A 81 9.94 -2.30 -28.48
N THR A 82 8.63 -2.54 -28.48
CA THR A 82 7.71 -2.08 -29.54
C THR A 82 7.58 -0.57 -29.56
N THR A 83 7.46 0.06 -28.41
CA THR A 83 7.22 1.52 -28.29
C THR A 83 8.50 2.35 -28.26
N LYS A 84 9.64 1.72 -27.99
CA LYS A 84 10.94 2.38 -27.75
C LYS A 84 10.90 3.41 -26.62
N LYS A 85 10.04 3.17 -25.62
CA LYS A 85 9.91 4.00 -24.42
C LYS A 85 10.38 3.19 -23.22
N LEU A 86 11.38 3.73 -22.50
CA LEU A 86 11.88 3.13 -21.28
C LEU A 86 10.85 3.25 -20.16
N CYS A 87 10.80 2.23 -19.30
CA CYS A 87 9.94 2.19 -18.13
C CYS A 87 10.69 1.46 -17.01
N ALA A 88 10.80 2.10 -15.85
CA ALA A 88 11.41 1.48 -14.68
C ALA A 88 10.47 0.44 -14.05
N VAL A 89 11.04 -0.53 -13.35
CA VAL A 89 10.32 -1.58 -12.63
C VAL A 89 10.38 -1.30 -11.13
N MET A 90 9.22 -1.14 -10.52
CA MET A 90 9.06 -0.94 -9.08
C MET A 90 8.39 -2.17 -8.46
N LEU A 91 9.07 -2.78 -7.48
CA LEU A 91 8.53 -3.84 -6.62
C LEU A 91 7.91 -3.19 -5.38
N ASP A 92 6.61 -3.37 -5.17
CA ASP A 92 5.91 -2.91 -3.96
C ASP A 92 5.78 -4.07 -2.98
N THR A 93 6.35 -3.89 -1.78
CA THR A 93 6.32 -4.92 -0.73
C THR A 93 4.95 -5.01 -0.09
N VAL A 94 4.63 -6.17 0.50
CA VAL A 94 3.44 -6.30 1.35
C VAL A 94 3.65 -5.51 2.63
N GLY A 95 4.80 -5.70 3.28
CA GLY A 95 5.15 -5.05 4.54
C GLY A 95 4.30 -5.54 5.72
N ALA A 96 4.26 -4.72 6.77
CA ALA A 96 3.59 -4.99 8.05
C ALA A 96 2.04 -4.93 7.98
N GLU A 97 1.45 -5.52 6.94
CA GLU A 97 0.01 -5.49 6.73
C GLU A 97 -0.72 -6.59 7.52
N MET A 98 -1.68 -6.16 8.34
CA MET A 98 -2.62 -7.07 8.98
C MET A 98 -3.84 -7.28 8.08
N GLN A 99 -4.34 -8.51 8.07
CA GLN A 99 -5.44 -8.91 7.21
C GLN A 99 -6.42 -9.81 7.95
N VAL A 100 -7.71 -9.64 7.64
CA VAL A 100 -8.77 -10.59 7.98
C VAL A 100 -8.97 -11.54 6.81
N VAL A 101 -8.96 -12.84 7.08
CA VAL A 101 -9.08 -13.89 6.05
C VAL A 101 -10.48 -14.49 6.06
N ASN A 102 -11.24 -14.25 4.99
CA ASN A 102 -12.59 -14.77 4.80
C ASN A 102 -12.61 -15.90 3.75
N LYS A 103 -12.24 -17.12 4.18
CA LYS A 103 -12.02 -18.27 3.28
C LYS A 103 -13.24 -18.70 2.48
N ASN A 104 -14.45 -18.47 3.01
CA ASN A 104 -15.70 -18.89 2.36
C ASN A 104 -16.29 -17.82 1.43
N GLU A 105 -15.68 -16.63 1.38
CA GLU A 105 -16.11 -15.45 0.61
C GLU A 105 -17.57 -15.02 0.86
N THR A 106 -18.20 -15.54 1.92
CA THR A 106 -19.56 -15.18 2.26
C THR A 106 -19.58 -13.76 2.81
N SER A 107 -20.63 -13.01 2.47
CA SER A 107 -20.75 -11.63 2.93
C SER A 107 -21.01 -11.58 4.44
N ILE A 108 -20.17 -10.84 5.16
CA ILE A 108 -20.24 -10.70 6.62
C ILE A 108 -20.92 -9.37 6.94
N SER A 109 -22.09 -9.41 7.56
CA SER A 109 -22.83 -8.20 7.94
C SER A 109 -22.61 -7.88 9.41
N LEU A 110 -21.98 -6.75 9.68
CA LEU A 110 -21.73 -6.21 11.02
C LEU A 110 -22.73 -5.08 11.27
N GLN A 111 -23.34 -5.09 12.46
CA GLN A 111 -24.32 -4.07 12.86
C GLN A 111 -23.68 -3.12 13.86
N ALA A 112 -23.96 -1.83 13.75
CA ALA A 112 -23.55 -0.86 14.76
C ALA A 112 -23.98 -1.30 16.16
N ASP A 113 -23.11 -1.03 17.14
CA ASP A 113 -23.24 -1.37 18.56
C ASP A 113 -23.21 -2.87 18.89
N SER A 114 -23.06 -3.77 17.90
CA SER A 114 -22.82 -5.19 18.16
C SER A 114 -21.36 -5.45 18.58
N GLN A 115 -21.10 -6.63 19.12
CA GLN A 115 -19.74 -7.10 19.40
C GLN A 115 -19.19 -7.97 18.28
N VAL A 116 -17.88 -7.91 18.08
CA VAL A 116 -17.12 -8.80 17.19
C VAL A 116 -15.76 -9.08 17.82
N ILE A 117 -15.22 -10.28 17.61
CA ILE A 117 -13.94 -10.72 18.14
C ILE A 117 -12.92 -10.78 17.02
N LEU A 118 -11.78 -10.10 17.20
CA LEU A 118 -10.59 -10.30 16.37
C LEU A 118 -9.73 -11.37 17.02
N THR A 119 -9.44 -12.46 16.31
CA THR A 119 -8.72 -13.63 16.85
C THR A 119 -7.56 -14.04 15.94
N PRO A 120 -6.38 -14.39 16.47
CA PRO A 120 -5.30 -14.93 15.64
C PRO A 120 -5.53 -16.39 15.22
N ASP A 121 -6.59 -17.06 15.71
CA ASP A 121 -6.94 -18.41 15.32
C ASP A 121 -7.50 -18.47 13.90
N GLN A 122 -6.61 -18.64 12.92
CA GLN A 122 -6.96 -18.83 11.50
C GLN A 122 -7.70 -20.15 11.21
N GLY A 123 -7.91 -21.02 12.21
CA GLY A 123 -8.76 -22.20 12.08
C GLY A 123 -10.25 -21.86 12.07
N GLN A 124 -10.64 -20.70 12.57
CA GLN A 124 -12.03 -20.26 12.62
C GLN A 124 -12.51 -19.67 11.30
N GLU A 125 -13.83 -19.66 11.10
CA GLU A 125 -14.47 -19.05 9.94
C GLU A 125 -14.85 -17.60 10.26
N ALA A 126 -14.55 -16.69 9.33
CA ALA A 126 -14.95 -15.30 9.44
C ALA A 126 -16.49 -15.17 9.41
N SER A 127 -17.03 -14.42 10.36
CA SER A 127 -18.47 -14.23 10.57
C SER A 127 -18.74 -12.86 11.21
N SER A 128 -20.01 -12.55 11.47
CA SER A 128 -20.38 -11.31 12.18
C SER A 128 -19.95 -11.28 13.65
N GLU A 129 -19.56 -12.44 14.20
CA GLU A 129 -19.17 -12.59 15.62
C GLU A 129 -17.65 -12.68 15.77
N ILE A 130 -16.95 -13.25 14.78
CA ILE A 130 -15.52 -13.55 14.84
C ILE A 130 -14.84 -13.25 13.51
N LEU A 131 -13.71 -12.54 13.54
CA LEU A 131 -12.86 -12.22 12.39
C LEU A 131 -11.44 -12.74 12.65
N PRO A 132 -11.02 -13.83 11.99
CA PRO A 132 -9.66 -14.35 12.06
C PRO A 132 -8.64 -13.41 11.39
N ILE A 133 -7.55 -13.11 12.07
CA ILE A 133 -6.47 -12.22 11.60
C ILE A 133 -5.16 -12.98 11.37
N ASN A 134 -4.28 -12.43 10.53
CA ASN A 134 -2.96 -12.99 10.23
C ASN A 134 -1.85 -12.58 11.22
N PHE A 135 -2.19 -12.04 12.39
CA PHE A 135 -1.23 -11.52 13.36
C PHE A 135 -1.64 -11.84 14.80
N ASP A 136 -0.75 -12.47 15.57
CA ASP A 136 -0.98 -12.87 16.97
C ASP A 136 -0.55 -11.81 18.01
N GLY A 137 0.11 -10.74 17.58
CA GLY A 137 0.55 -9.65 18.44
C GLY A 137 -0.48 -8.54 18.68
N LEU A 138 -1.68 -8.61 18.06
CA LEU A 138 -2.66 -7.53 18.15
C LEU A 138 -3.08 -7.26 19.60
N ALA A 139 -3.39 -8.31 20.37
CA ALA A 139 -3.78 -8.21 21.78
C ALA A 139 -2.73 -7.51 22.68
N LYS A 140 -1.45 -7.52 22.28
CA LYS A 140 -0.36 -6.81 22.99
C LYS A 140 -0.19 -5.36 22.54
N SER A 141 -0.68 -5.05 21.35
CA SER A 141 -0.50 -3.75 20.68
C SER A 141 -1.63 -2.78 21.02
N VAL A 142 -2.82 -3.30 21.32
CA VAL A 142 -4.03 -2.50 21.54
C VAL A 142 -4.40 -2.36 23.02
N LYS A 143 -5.17 -1.32 23.35
CA LYS A 143 -5.81 -1.09 24.65
C LYS A 143 -7.29 -0.73 24.45
N THR A 144 -8.08 -0.85 25.51
CA THR A 144 -9.48 -0.40 25.51
C THR A 144 -9.60 1.05 25.03
N GLY A 145 -10.54 1.28 24.12
CA GLY A 145 -10.79 2.58 23.48
C GLY A 145 -10.00 2.81 22.19
N ASP A 146 -9.05 1.94 21.84
CA ASP A 146 -8.35 2.04 20.56
C ASP A 146 -9.29 1.77 19.37
N THR A 147 -8.99 2.38 18.24
CA THR A 147 -9.80 2.28 17.03
C THR A 147 -9.12 1.39 16.00
N ILE A 148 -9.86 0.42 15.47
CA ILE A 148 -9.41 -0.51 14.44
C ILE A 148 -10.33 -0.36 13.22
N PHE A 149 -9.73 -0.24 12.05
CA PHE A 149 -10.41 -0.28 10.77
C PHE A 149 -10.29 -1.67 10.15
N VAL A 150 -11.38 -2.19 9.59
CA VAL A 150 -11.37 -3.38 8.75
C VAL A 150 -12.14 -3.08 7.46
N GLY A 151 -11.53 -3.30 6.31
CA GLY A 151 -12.17 -3.03 5.03
C GLY A 151 -11.32 -3.43 3.85
N GLN A 152 -11.77 -3.04 2.65
CA GLN A 152 -10.91 -3.11 1.46
C GLN A 152 -10.06 -1.82 1.37
N TYR A 153 -8.86 -1.93 0.80
CA TYR A 153 -7.78 -0.93 0.72
C TYR A 153 -8.15 0.56 0.48
N LEU A 154 -9.32 0.85 -0.08
CA LEU A 154 -9.74 2.22 -0.36
C LEU A 154 -11.01 2.54 0.42
N PHE A 155 -10.84 3.28 1.51
CA PHE A 155 -11.96 3.97 2.15
C PHE A 155 -12.38 5.16 1.27
N THR A 156 -13.53 5.06 0.58
CA THR A 156 -14.06 6.15 -0.26
C THR A 156 -15.03 7.07 0.49
N GLY A 157 -15.25 6.86 1.79
CA GLY A 157 -16.12 7.68 2.63
C GLY A 157 -17.62 7.47 2.42
N SER A 158 -18.03 6.60 1.50
CA SER A 158 -19.45 6.36 1.18
C SER A 158 -19.84 4.88 1.18
N GLU A 159 -19.06 4.01 1.80
CA GLU A 159 -19.24 2.58 1.62
C GLU A 159 -19.68 1.85 2.88
N THR A 160 -20.76 1.09 2.72
CA THR A 160 -21.17 0.00 3.62
C THR A 160 -20.26 -1.23 3.48
N THR A 161 -18.98 -1.06 3.11
CA THR A 161 -18.01 -2.14 2.81
C THR A 161 -16.82 -2.17 3.76
N SER A 162 -16.77 -1.24 4.72
CA SER A 162 -15.72 -1.13 5.73
C SER A 162 -16.32 -0.81 7.09
N VAL A 163 -15.66 -1.29 8.13
CA VAL A 163 -16.13 -1.21 9.52
C VAL A 163 -15.06 -0.59 10.41
N TRP A 164 -15.50 0.31 11.28
CA TRP A 164 -14.74 0.83 12.39
C TRP A 164 -15.13 0.08 13.66
N LEU A 165 -14.11 -0.35 14.38
CA LEU A 165 -14.20 -1.13 15.60
C LEU A 165 -13.54 -0.33 16.73
N GLU A 166 -14.14 -0.33 17.90
CA GLU A 166 -13.55 0.20 19.12
C GLU A 166 -13.22 -0.96 20.06
N VAL A 167 -11.97 -1.06 20.50
CA VAL A 167 -11.54 -2.12 21.41
C VAL A 167 -12.27 -1.97 22.74
N ALA A 168 -13.08 -2.96 23.10
CA ALA A 168 -13.80 -3.01 24.37
C ALA A 168 -12.90 -3.63 25.45
N GLU A 169 -12.36 -4.81 25.18
CA GLU A 169 -11.46 -5.53 26.09
C GLU A 169 -10.55 -6.51 25.34
N VAL A 170 -9.50 -6.97 26.04
CA VAL A 170 -8.58 -8.00 25.56
C VAL A 170 -8.73 -9.22 26.45
N THR A 171 -9.06 -10.37 25.85
CA THR A 171 -9.28 -11.64 26.54
C THR A 171 -8.30 -12.68 26.03
N GLY A 172 -7.17 -12.84 26.72
CA GLY A 172 -6.10 -13.72 26.27
C GLY A 172 -5.42 -13.16 25.02
N GLN A 173 -5.58 -13.83 23.87
CA GLN A 173 -5.10 -13.36 22.57
C GLN A 173 -6.21 -12.73 21.71
N ASP A 174 -7.45 -12.82 22.16
CA ASP A 174 -8.61 -12.30 21.43
C ASP A 174 -8.86 -10.85 21.82
N VAL A 175 -9.21 -10.02 20.83
CA VAL A 175 -9.57 -8.62 21.02
C VAL A 175 -11.06 -8.45 20.78
N VAL A 176 -11.81 -8.19 21.84
CA VAL A 176 -13.25 -7.97 21.77
C VAL A 176 -13.49 -6.51 21.41
N CYS A 177 -14.22 -6.27 20.34
CA CYS A 177 -14.51 -4.93 19.83
C CYS A 177 -16.01 -4.65 19.77
N THR A 178 -16.37 -3.38 19.93
CA THR A 178 -17.69 -2.85 19.61
C THR A 178 -17.68 -2.26 18.20
N VAL A 179 -18.65 -2.66 17.37
CA VAL A 179 -18.82 -2.15 16.01
C VAL A 179 -19.36 -0.73 16.04
N LYS A 180 -18.69 0.23 15.39
CA LYS A 180 -19.05 1.66 15.42
C LYS A 180 -19.91 2.11 14.23
N ASN A 181 -19.98 1.30 13.16
CA ASN A 181 -20.88 1.53 12.03
C ASN A 181 -21.32 0.20 11.41
N SER A 182 -22.55 0.16 10.90
CA SER A 182 -23.01 -1.02 10.16
C SER A 182 -22.31 -1.11 8.80
N ALA A 183 -21.88 -2.32 8.43
CA ALA A 183 -21.18 -2.59 7.17
C ALA A 183 -21.36 -4.05 6.74
N THR A 184 -21.16 -4.31 5.46
CA THR A 184 -21.12 -5.64 4.85
C THR A 184 -19.75 -5.85 4.21
N LEU A 185 -18.92 -6.69 4.82
CA LEU A 185 -17.63 -7.09 4.27
C LEU A 185 -17.86 -8.18 3.23
N ALA A 186 -17.53 -7.90 1.96
CA ALA A 186 -17.65 -8.85 0.85
C ALA A 186 -16.29 -9.13 0.21
N GLY A 187 -15.97 -10.40 0.00
CA GLY A 187 -14.68 -10.86 -0.56
C GLY A 187 -13.85 -11.69 0.41
N ALA A 188 -12.71 -12.16 -0.09
CA ALA A 188 -11.85 -13.12 0.61
C ALA A 188 -10.87 -12.49 1.61
N LEU A 189 -10.52 -11.22 1.41
CA LEU A 189 -9.44 -10.57 2.12
C LEU A 189 -9.79 -9.12 2.43
N PHE A 190 -9.61 -8.73 3.69
CA PHE A 190 -9.79 -7.35 4.16
C PHE A 190 -8.52 -6.90 4.88
N THR A 191 -8.10 -5.67 4.64
CA THR A 191 -7.01 -5.04 5.39
C THR A 191 -7.52 -4.64 6.77
N LEU A 192 -6.69 -4.86 7.78
CA LEU A 192 -6.91 -4.42 9.15
C LEU A 192 -5.87 -3.37 9.50
N HIS A 193 -6.32 -2.23 10.01
CA HIS A 193 -5.43 -1.13 10.39
C HIS A 193 -5.77 -0.64 11.80
N GLY A 194 -4.76 -0.56 12.67
CA GLY A 194 -4.90 0.04 14.00
C GLY A 194 -4.59 1.54 13.95
N SER A 195 -5.60 2.39 14.19
CA SER A 195 -5.42 3.84 14.08
C SER A 195 -4.54 4.37 15.21
N GLN A 196 -3.38 4.93 14.85
CA GLN A 196 -2.37 5.45 15.78
C GLN A 196 -1.84 4.38 16.76
N ILE A 197 -1.84 3.11 16.33
CA ILE A 197 -1.35 1.98 17.11
C ILE A 197 -0.03 1.51 16.51
N HIS A 198 0.99 1.35 17.36
CA HIS A 198 2.24 0.73 16.93
C HIS A 198 2.04 -0.79 16.81
N ILE A 199 2.28 -1.31 15.60
CA ILE A 199 2.16 -2.74 15.29
C ILE A 199 3.56 -3.31 15.14
N ASP A 200 3.95 -4.21 16.05
CA ASP A 200 5.29 -4.82 16.07
C ASP A 200 5.43 -5.96 15.04
N LEU A 201 5.30 -5.59 13.77
CA LEU A 201 5.60 -6.43 12.61
C LEU A 201 6.87 -5.92 11.91
N PRO A 202 7.71 -6.80 11.35
CA PRO A 202 8.87 -6.35 10.59
C PRO A 202 8.43 -5.65 9.30
N THR A 203 9.14 -4.60 8.92
CA THR A 203 8.83 -3.81 7.72
C THR A 203 9.09 -4.59 6.43
N LEU A 204 10.05 -5.52 6.45
CA LEU A 204 10.19 -6.58 5.44
C LEU A 204 9.80 -7.92 6.04
N THR A 205 8.70 -8.49 5.57
CA THR A 205 8.30 -9.85 5.94
C THR A 205 9.22 -10.90 5.28
N GLU A 206 9.17 -12.14 5.76
CA GLU A 206 9.90 -13.24 5.12
C GLU A 206 9.45 -13.46 3.66
N LYS A 207 8.15 -13.25 3.37
CA LYS A 207 7.61 -13.28 2.00
C LYS A 207 8.21 -12.16 1.15
N ASP A 208 8.35 -10.95 1.69
CA ASP A 208 8.98 -9.84 0.96
C ASP A 208 10.45 -10.17 0.64
N LYS A 209 11.20 -10.68 1.62
CA LYS A 209 12.60 -11.10 1.42
C LYS A 209 12.74 -12.19 0.37
N GLU A 210 11.85 -13.19 0.40
CA GLU A 210 11.81 -14.26 -0.60
C GLU A 210 11.54 -13.71 -2.01
N VAL A 211 10.51 -12.87 -2.16
CA VAL A 211 10.14 -12.26 -3.45
C VAL A 211 11.26 -11.38 -3.99
N ILE A 212 11.89 -10.55 -3.14
CA ILE A 212 13.03 -9.72 -3.53
C ILE A 212 14.20 -10.61 -4.00
N SER A 213 14.50 -11.69 -3.28
CA SER A 213 15.61 -12.59 -3.59
C SER A 213 15.38 -13.41 -4.87
N THR A 214 14.15 -13.84 -5.12
CA THR A 214 13.81 -14.76 -6.22
C THR A 214 13.37 -14.03 -7.49
N TRP A 215 12.48 -13.05 -7.35
CA TRP A 215 11.93 -12.28 -8.46
C TRP A 215 12.68 -10.95 -8.66
N GLY A 216 12.95 -10.23 -7.57
CA GLY A 216 13.63 -8.93 -7.61
C GLY A 216 15.02 -9.02 -8.24
N VAL A 217 15.88 -9.91 -7.73
CA VAL A 217 17.26 -10.12 -8.22
C VAL A 217 17.27 -10.54 -9.69
N LYS A 218 16.47 -11.57 -10.03
CA LYS A 218 16.35 -12.10 -11.40
C LYS A 218 15.99 -11.01 -12.41
N ASN A 219 15.12 -10.08 -12.01
CA ASN A 219 14.57 -9.05 -12.88
C ASN A 219 15.25 -7.69 -12.75
N LYS A 220 16.23 -7.53 -11.85
CA LYS A 220 17.01 -6.29 -11.65
C LYS A 220 16.11 -5.08 -11.44
N ILE A 221 15.25 -5.16 -10.43
CA ILE A 221 14.30 -4.09 -10.13
C ILE A 221 15.00 -2.75 -9.91
N ASP A 222 14.42 -1.68 -10.46
CA ASP A 222 14.98 -0.33 -10.33
C ASP A 222 14.64 0.27 -8.96
N PHE A 223 13.42 0.03 -8.49
CA PHE A 223 12.88 0.60 -7.26
C PHE A 223 12.28 -0.46 -6.34
N LEU A 224 12.56 -0.34 -5.04
CA LEU A 224 11.84 -1.00 -3.97
C LEU A 224 10.90 0.01 -3.31
N SER A 225 9.61 -0.23 -3.37
CA SER A 225 8.59 0.55 -2.66
C SER A 225 8.30 -0.14 -1.33
N LEU A 226 8.79 0.46 -0.24
CA LEU A 226 8.85 -0.12 1.10
C LEU A 226 7.60 0.26 1.91
N SER A 227 6.64 -0.66 1.96
CA SER A 227 5.37 -0.49 2.69
C SER A 227 5.57 -0.36 4.21
N TYR A 228 4.73 0.44 4.85
CA TYR A 228 4.67 0.68 6.30
C TYR A 228 6.01 1.12 6.92
N THR A 229 6.75 1.99 6.23
CA THR A 229 8.00 2.56 6.77
C THR A 229 7.67 3.47 7.95
N ARG A 230 8.26 3.20 9.12
CA ARG A 230 7.99 3.90 10.39
C ARG A 230 9.17 4.71 10.88
N HIS A 231 10.39 4.21 10.67
CA HIS A 231 11.63 4.83 11.15
C HIS A 231 12.74 4.76 10.09
N ALA A 232 13.79 5.57 10.27
CA ALA A 232 14.99 5.51 9.44
C ALA A 232 15.61 4.10 9.38
N GLU A 233 15.51 3.34 10.48
CA GLU A 233 16.09 2.01 10.59
C GLU A 233 15.44 1.00 9.63
N ASP A 234 14.15 1.14 9.32
CA ASP A 234 13.46 0.29 8.34
C ASP A 234 14.11 0.39 6.96
N VAL A 235 14.48 1.62 6.58
CA VAL A 235 15.16 1.90 5.31
C VAL A 235 16.57 1.33 5.33
N ARG A 236 17.30 1.47 6.44
CA ARG A 236 18.65 0.92 6.59
C ARG A 236 18.66 -0.60 6.51
N GLN A 237 17.72 -1.27 7.18
CA GLN A 237 17.58 -2.73 7.12
C GLN A 237 17.23 -3.21 5.70
N ALA A 238 16.32 -2.52 5.01
CA ALA A 238 16.02 -2.83 3.62
C ALA A 238 17.24 -2.64 2.71
N ARG A 239 18.01 -1.57 2.92
CA ARG A 239 19.25 -1.28 2.18
C ARG A 239 20.34 -2.31 2.44
N GLU A 240 20.55 -2.69 3.70
CA GLU A 240 21.47 -3.75 4.09
C GLU A 240 21.07 -5.06 3.41
N PHE A 241 19.79 -5.44 3.48
CA PHE A 241 19.30 -6.65 2.84
C PHE A 241 19.54 -6.65 1.32
N LEU A 242 19.17 -5.58 0.60
CA LEU A 242 19.43 -5.45 -0.84
C LEU A 242 20.93 -5.52 -1.18
N SER A 243 21.79 -4.98 -0.32
CA SER A 243 23.26 -5.01 -0.53
C SER A 243 23.84 -6.43 -0.48
N THR A 244 23.21 -7.33 0.29
CA THR A 244 23.60 -8.76 0.33
C THR A 244 23.24 -9.53 -0.95
N LEU A 245 22.34 -8.97 -1.77
CA LEU A 245 21.80 -9.60 -2.98
C LEU A 245 22.51 -9.17 -4.27
N GLY A 246 23.71 -8.58 -4.15
CA GLY A 246 24.60 -8.27 -5.28
C GLY A 246 24.06 -7.19 -6.22
N ASP A 247 23.42 -7.61 -7.32
CA ASP A 247 22.95 -6.75 -8.42
C ASP A 247 21.90 -5.72 -7.97
N LEU A 248 21.26 -5.92 -6.81
CA LEU A 248 20.28 -4.97 -6.25
C LEU A 248 20.89 -3.89 -5.35
N SER A 249 22.22 -3.84 -5.19
CA SER A 249 22.88 -2.78 -4.40
C SER A 249 22.63 -1.35 -4.93
N GLN A 250 22.17 -1.20 -6.18
CA GLN A 250 21.83 0.09 -6.80
C GLN A 250 20.31 0.37 -6.83
N THR A 251 19.48 -0.59 -6.42
CA THR A 251 18.02 -0.42 -6.35
C THR A 251 17.71 0.70 -5.37
N GLN A 252 16.92 1.68 -5.81
CA GLN A 252 16.55 2.82 -4.96
C GLN A 252 15.36 2.45 -4.07
N ILE A 253 15.38 2.89 -2.82
CA ILE A 253 14.33 2.62 -1.84
C ILE A 253 13.41 3.83 -1.73
N PHE A 254 12.13 3.61 -2.06
CA PHE A 254 11.05 4.56 -1.88
C PHE A 254 10.27 4.19 -0.62
N ALA A 255 10.44 4.96 0.45
CA ALA A 255 9.72 4.73 1.71
C ALA A 255 8.26 5.16 1.58
N LYS A 256 7.32 4.26 1.88
CA LYS A 256 5.89 4.57 1.94
C LYS A 256 5.53 5.04 3.34
N ILE A 257 5.06 6.28 3.42
CA ILE A 257 4.54 6.88 4.65
C ILE A 257 3.04 6.60 4.70
N GLU A 258 2.66 5.73 5.64
CA GLU A 258 1.33 5.10 5.69
C GLU A 258 0.60 5.26 7.02
N ASN A 259 1.32 5.68 8.06
CA ASN A 259 0.79 5.91 9.39
C ASN A 259 1.42 7.14 10.05
N VAL A 260 0.88 7.55 11.19
CA VAL A 260 1.30 8.67 12.02
C VAL A 260 2.71 8.46 12.54
N GLU A 261 3.12 7.23 12.80
CA GLU A 261 4.48 6.91 13.23
C GLU A 261 5.52 7.27 12.15
N GLY A 262 5.29 6.86 10.90
CA GLY A 262 6.12 7.25 9.76
C GLY A 262 6.08 8.75 9.48
N LEU A 263 4.94 9.42 9.67
CA LEU A 263 4.86 10.88 9.59
C LEU A 263 5.65 11.58 10.70
N THR A 264 5.62 11.04 11.91
CA THR A 264 6.33 11.61 13.07
C THR A 264 7.85 11.54 12.88
N HIS A 265 8.34 10.46 12.27
CA HIS A 265 9.75 10.25 11.96
C HIS A 265 10.11 10.61 10.51
N PHE A 266 9.29 11.41 9.84
CA PHE A 266 9.45 11.69 8.40
C PHE A 266 10.83 12.23 8.04
N ASP A 267 11.36 13.18 8.85
CA ASP A 267 12.63 13.85 8.56
C ASP A 267 13.83 12.88 8.58
N GLU A 268 13.81 11.86 9.45
CA GLU A 268 14.87 10.85 9.49
C GLU A 268 14.70 9.79 8.39
N ILE A 269 13.47 9.41 8.06
CA ILE A 269 13.19 8.51 6.93
C ILE A 269 13.64 9.15 5.62
N LEU A 270 13.34 10.43 5.43
CA LEU A 270 13.73 11.19 4.24
C LEU A 270 15.24 11.29 4.06
N GLN A 271 16.01 11.28 5.15
CA GLN A 271 17.48 11.32 5.08
C GLN A 271 18.08 9.98 4.60
N GLU A 272 17.42 8.86 4.88
CA GLU A 272 17.91 7.52 4.52
C GLU A 272 17.32 6.99 3.20
N ALA A 273 16.09 7.40 2.85
CA ALA A 273 15.39 6.94 1.66
C ALA A 273 15.81 7.69 0.40
N ASP A 274 15.73 7.00 -0.75
CA ASP A 274 16.04 7.59 -2.05
C ASP A 274 14.81 8.32 -2.64
N GLY A 275 13.63 8.08 -2.07
CA GLY A 275 12.38 8.74 -2.41
C GLY A 275 11.30 8.46 -1.37
N ILE A 276 10.22 9.23 -1.43
CA ILE A 276 9.06 9.11 -0.55
C ILE A 276 7.80 8.84 -1.37
N ILE A 277 6.94 7.96 -0.88
CA ILE A 277 5.57 7.77 -1.35
C ILE A 277 4.61 8.12 -0.21
N LEU A 278 3.77 9.13 -0.42
CA LEU A 278 2.70 9.48 0.52
C LEU A 278 1.44 8.67 0.18
N SER A 279 1.23 7.57 0.89
CA SER A 279 0.09 6.66 0.71
C SER A 279 -1.15 7.22 1.40
N ARG A 280 -1.78 8.22 0.76
CA ARG A 280 -2.97 8.94 1.30
C ARG A 280 -4.14 8.03 1.68
N GLY A 281 -4.30 6.87 1.04
CA GLY A 281 -5.34 5.90 1.39
C GLY A 281 -5.16 5.37 2.81
N ASN A 282 -4.00 4.77 3.09
CA ASN A 282 -3.65 4.27 4.42
C ASN A 282 -3.52 5.40 5.45
N LEU A 283 -2.91 6.52 5.08
CA LEU A 283 -2.84 7.69 5.95
C LEU A 283 -4.20 8.24 6.32
N GLY A 284 -5.18 8.22 5.41
CA GLY A 284 -6.56 8.67 5.69
C GLY A 284 -7.37 7.70 6.55
N ILE A 285 -6.86 6.50 6.81
CA ILE A 285 -7.39 5.58 7.83
C ILE A 285 -6.72 5.88 9.18
N ASP A 286 -5.44 6.23 9.17
CA ASP A 286 -4.69 6.48 10.40
C ASP A 286 -4.90 7.89 10.98
N LEU A 287 -5.18 8.87 10.12
CA LEU A 287 -5.46 10.25 10.44
C LEU A 287 -6.90 10.63 10.07
N PRO A 288 -7.48 11.65 10.75
CA PRO A 288 -8.70 12.29 10.29
C PRO A 288 -8.57 12.75 8.81
N PRO A 289 -9.53 12.44 7.93
CA PRO A 289 -9.43 12.71 6.48
C PRO A 289 -9.19 14.18 6.09
N GLU A 290 -9.49 15.13 6.98
CA GLU A 290 -9.29 16.56 6.78
C GLU A 290 -7.83 17.03 6.98
N LYS A 291 -6.93 16.15 7.42
CA LYS A 291 -5.50 16.41 7.62
C LYS A 291 -4.64 15.91 6.46
#